data_AF-I0GWS1-F1
#
_entry.id   AF-I0GWS1-F1
#
_cell.length_a   1.000
_cell.length_b   1.000
_cell.length_c   1.000
_cell.angle_alpha   90.00
_cell.angle_beta   90.00
_cell.angle_gamma   90.00
#
_symmetry.space_group_name_H-M   'P 1'
#
loop_
_entity.id
_entity.type
_entity.pdbx_description
1 polymer ?
#
loop_
_entity_poly.entity_id
_entity_poly.type
_entity_poly.pdbx_seq_one_letter_code
_entity_poly.pdbx_strand_id
1 'polypeptide(L)'
;MFKLMNKTTGIDLSPYVISYDWSGSLEQAGRKLSFSIAYTTTDKQWQNVKIDLGDKVEFSYSPDNAPGTEFKLFAGRVFMQDRKSRSTSMEFVAYDNLIYLSKSHMTCKFDHPVRDIITSVCNNLGVTPGDLSCKDLDQKYKEIEDNKAGSEIIADALKSVTATTHKRYHVFMHVDQKTGEQKLDVVAAGNVIEDFVLNDAHNVTSASHSASIEDMCNQVLIVDKDGNDTHASVKNEADIKKYGLLQQVYKVDDKVATQQGAAALLKKVSEHSSLEAVGNIQCISGYSVTVQEEQIKGTFLITSDSHKIQNNVHTMSLTLDYLEPTNAAATATVDGNMNTTNNTGMNNIQAGIEAGYQAWAGKTMDNGTAGCAEAVGKVGSWYSPFLKKECQNGVCYVPTMVKDAGANCIPFDCSKVEAGDVIVYGDDDHVVIAAGPDGSYVGNSSSQNCVVKGGSFYEMGGLYPTKIIKTSHM
;
A
#
# COMPACT_ATOMS: atom_id res chain seq x y z
N MET A 1 -21.59 25.39 -19.73
CA MET A 1 -22.94 24.94 -19.32
C MET A 1 -22.89 23.45 -19.05
N PHE A 2 -23.50 23.00 -17.96
CA PHE A 2 -23.65 21.58 -17.66
C PHE A 2 -24.90 21.03 -18.32
N LYS A 3 -24.82 19.79 -18.80
CA LYS A 3 -25.90 19.12 -19.52
C LYS A 3 -26.06 17.69 -19.02
N LEU A 4 -27.30 17.23 -18.95
CA LEU A 4 -27.65 15.85 -18.60
C LEU A 4 -28.58 15.26 -19.65
N MET A 5 -28.15 14.17 -20.27
CA MET A 5 -28.89 13.47 -21.30
C MET A 5 -29.31 12.09 -20.80
N ASN A 6 -30.59 11.74 -20.94
CA ASN A 6 -31.02 10.34 -20.84
C ASN A 6 -30.71 9.65 -22.16
N LYS A 7 -29.65 8.85 -22.19
CA LYS A 7 -29.17 8.15 -23.39
C LYS A 7 -30.05 6.96 -23.77
N THR A 8 -30.86 6.43 -22.86
CA THR A 8 -31.85 5.39 -23.19
C THR A 8 -32.97 5.97 -24.05
N THR A 9 -33.51 7.12 -23.65
CA THR A 9 -34.69 7.73 -24.30
C THR A 9 -34.34 8.80 -25.32
N GLY A 10 -33.11 9.31 -25.31
CA GLY A 10 -32.65 10.43 -26.14
C GLY A 10 -33.14 11.80 -25.66
N ILE A 11 -33.71 11.88 -24.45
CA ILE A 11 -34.29 13.11 -23.90
C ILE A 11 -33.22 13.92 -23.16
N ASP A 12 -33.13 15.20 -23.49
CA ASP A 12 -32.36 16.17 -22.73
C ASP A 12 -33.08 16.48 -21.40
N LEU A 13 -32.45 16.10 -20.28
CA LEU A 13 -32.97 16.29 -18.95
C LEU A 13 -32.63 17.67 -18.39
N SER A 14 -31.67 18.38 -18.96
CA SER A 14 -31.14 19.65 -18.45
C SER A 14 -32.22 20.71 -18.15
N PRO A 15 -33.27 20.89 -19.00
CA PRO A 15 -34.35 21.83 -18.72
C PRO A 15 -35.18 21.51 -17.47
N TYR A 16 -35.13 20.27 -17.01
CA TYR A 16 -35.86 19.80 -15.83
C TYR A 16 -35.02 19.84 -14.56
N VAL A 17 -33.69 19.91 -14.66
CA VAL A 17 -32.81 19.74 -13.50
C VAL A 17 -32.79 20.99 -12.62
N ILE A 18 -32.96 20.77 -11.32
CA ILE A 18 -32.83 21.76 -10.25
C ILE A 18 -31.38 21.81 -9.76
N SER A 19 -30.76 20.65 -9.56
CA SER A 19 -29.39 20.54 -9.06
C SER A 19 -28.73 19.22 -9.44
N TYR A 20 -27.39 19.24 -9.46
CA TYR A 20 -26.51 18.10 -9.64
C TYR A 20 -25.51 18.02 -8.49
N ASP A 21 -25.14 16.81 -8.09
CA ASP A 21 -23.99 16.50 -7.24
C ASP A 21 -23.23 15.33 -7.90
N TRP A 22 -22.06 15.65 -8.46
CA TRP A 22 -21.16 14.67 -9.07
C TRP A 22 -19.98 14.43 -8.16
N SER A 23 -19.79 13.20 -7.68
CA SER A 23 -18.85 12.89 -6.59
C SER A 23 -18.10 11.59 -6.81
N GLY A 24 -16.91 11.49 -6.24
CA GLY A 24 -16.12 10.27 -6.14
C GLY A 24 -15.24 10.22 -4.89
N SER A 25 -14.72 9.03 -4.59
CA SER A 25 -13.76 8.80 -3.51
C SER A 25 -12.88 7.60 -3.84
N LEU A 26 -11.63 7.60 -3.36
CA LEU A 26 -10.72 6.45 -3.43
C LEU A 26 -11.23 5.25 -2.61
N GLU A 27 -12.11 5.48 -1.63
CA GLU A 27 -12.69 4.43 -0.78
C GLU A 27 -13.98 3.83 -1.35
N GLN A 28 -14.58 4.48 -2.35
CA GLN A 28 -15.84 4.05 -2.95
C GLN A 28 -15.61 3.56 -4.37
N ALA A 29 -16.19 2.41 -4.67
CA ALA A 29 -16.15 1.84 -6.00
C ALA A 29 -17.17 2.55 -6.91
N GLY A 30 -16.65 3.41 -7.80
CA GLY A 30 -17.39 4.10 -8.84
C GLY A 30 -17.83 5.50 -8.45
N ARG A 31 -17.89 6.39 -9.43
CA ARG A 31 -18.39 7.76 -9.28
C ARG A 31 -19.91 7.75 -9.28
N LYS A 32 -20.47 8.75 -8.59
CA LYS A 32 -21.90 8.92 -8.39
C LYS A 32 -22.34 10.26 -8.97
N LEU A 33 -23.47 10.27 -9.66
CA LEU A 33 -24.20 11.47 -10.04
C LEU A 33 -25.56 11.43 -9.35
N SER A 34 -25.76 12.32 -8.38
CA SER A 34 -27.08 12.57 -7.79
C SER A 34 -27.66 13.81 -8.45
N PHE A 35 -28.93 13.78 -8.83
CA PHE A 35 -29.58 14.94 -9.44
C PHE A 35 -31.04 15.02 -9.05
N SER A 36 -31.55 16.24 -8.96
CA SER A 36 -32.95 16.52 -8.66
C SER A 36 -33.60 17.21 -9.85
N ILE A 37 -34.79 16.78 -10.25
CA ILE A 37 -35.58 17.41 -11.31
C ILE A 37 -36.85 18.04 -10.75
N ALA A 38 -37.36 19.06 -11.45
CA ALA A 38 -38.69 19.57 -11.26
C ALA A 38 -39.72 18.50 -11.66
N TYR A 39 -40.63 18.20 -10.74
CA TYR A 39 -41.66 17.19 -10.92
C TYR A 39 -42.91 17.57 -10.13
N THR A 40 -44.09 17.51 -10.73
CA THR A 40 -45.34 17.84 -10.01
C THR A 40 -46.51 17.00 -10.47
N THR A 41 -47.37 16.61 -9.53
CA THR A 41 -48.66 15.96 -9.81
C THR A 41 -49.84 16.91 -9.69
N THR A 42 -49.64 18.13 -9.18
CA THR A 42 -50.71 19.08 -8.92
C THR A 42 -50.90 20.08 -10.06
N ASP A 43 -49.81 20.50 -10.69
CA ASP A 43 -49.88 21.32 -11.89
C ASP A 43 -50.07 20.43 -13.12
N LYS A 44 -51.26 20.55 -13.74
CA LYS A 44 -51.64 19.76 -14.91
C LYS A 44 -51.04 20.30 -16.22
N GLN A 45 -50.51 21.52 -16.23
CA GLN A 45 -49.85 22.11 -17.40
C GLN A 45 -48.38 21.68 -17.51
N TRP A 46 -47.77 21.30 -16.38
CA TRP A 46 -46.41 20.79 -16.36
C TRP A 46 -46.33 19.37 -16.96
N GLN A 47 -45.42 19.18 -17.91
CA GLN A 47 -45.13 17.87 -18.46
C GLN A 47 -43.92 17.28 -17.74
N ASN A 48 -44.16 16.30 -16.86
CA ASN A 48 -43.06 15.59 -16.19
C ASN A 48 -42.26 14.77 -17.21
N VAL A 49 -40.92 14.87 -17.15
CA VAL A 49 -40.04 13.93 -17.84
C VAL A 49 -40.07 12.57 -17.14
N LYS A 50 -40.05 11.49 -17.92
CA LYS A 50 -39.97 10.12 -17.41
C LYS A 50 -38.52 9.66 -17.40
N ILE A 51 -38.08 9.17 -16.25
CA ILE A 51 -36.77 8.54 -16.05
C ILE A 51 -37.05 7.25 -15.28
N ASP A 52 -36.60 6.11 -15.81
CA ASP A 52 -36.80 4.81 -15.20
C ASP A 52 -35.50 4.29 -14.55
N LEU A 53 -35.62 3.44 -13.53
CA LEU A 53 -34.47 2.69 -13.00
C LEU A 53 -33.81 1.88 -14.14
N GLY A 54 -32.49 1.92 -14.19
CA GLY A 54 -31.68 1.29 -15.22
C GLY A 54 -31.41 2.17 -16.45
N ASP A 55 -32.07 3.33 -16.59
CA ASP A 55 -31.80 4.26 -17.67
C ASP A 55 -30.34 4.72 -17.67
N LYS A 56 -29.75 4.82 -18.86
CA LYS A 56 -28.40 5.34 -19.06
C LYS A 56 -28.45 6.86 -19.10
N VAL A 57 -27.59 7.51 -18.32
CA VAL A 57 -27.44 8.96 -18.31
C VAL A 57 -26.01 9.36 -18.62
N GLU A 58 -25.84 10.52 -19.28
CA GLU A 58 -24.55 11.12 -19.59
C GLU A 58 -24.58 12.58 -19.11
N PHE A 59 -23.58 12.94 -18.31
CA PHE A 59 -23.40 14.28 -17.76
C PHE A 59 -22.15 14.91 -18.38
N SER A 60 -22.31 16.09 -18.94
CA SER A 60 -21.28 16.78 -19.71
C SER A 60 -21.20 18.26 -19.36
N TYR A 61 -20.08 18.86 -19.74
CA TYR A 61 -19.81 20.29 -19.59
C TYR A 61 -19.27 20.87 -20.88
N SER A 62 -19.85 21.98 -21.33
CA SER A 62 -19.35 22.76 -22.47
C SER A 62 -18.90 24.15 -22.02
N PRO A 63 -17.60 24.50 -22.10
CA PRO A 63 -17.16 25.87 -21.89
C PRO A 63 -17.70 26.76 -23.02
N ASP A 64 -18.26 27.91 -22.64
CA ASP A 64 -18.73 28.99 -23.52
C ASP A 64 -19.75 28.60 -24.60
N ASN A 65 -20.40 27.43 -24.48
CA ASN A 65 -21.37 26.89 -25.44
C ASN A 65 -20.84 26.81 -26.89
N ALA A 66 -19.52 26.76 -27.07
CA ALA A 66 -18.94 26.62 -28.40
C ALA A 66 -19.26 25.22 -28.98
N PRO A 67 -19.71 25.12 -30.24
CA PRO A 67 -19.94 23.81 -30.87
C PRO A 67 -18.65 22.98 -30.88
N GLY A 68 -18.72 21.74 -30.41
CA GLY A 68 -17.59 20.81 -30.41
C GLY A 68 -16.66 20.88 -29.19
N THR A 69 -16.98 21.67 -28.15
CA THR A 69 -16.22 21.73 -26.89
C THR A 69 -16.88 20.97 -25.73
N GLU A 70 -17.82 20.06 -26.02
CA GLU A 70 -18.50 19.28 -24.97
C GLU A 70 -17.58 18.20 -24.40
N PHE A 71 -17.34 18.27 -23.09
CA PHE A 71 -16.59 17.28 -22.33
C PHE A 71 -17.55 16.39 -21.56
N LYS A 72 -17.54 15.09 -21.83
CA LYS A 72 -18.28 14.09 -21.06
C LYS A 72 -17.56 13.87 -19.74
N LEU A 73 -18.23 14.23 -18.64
CA LEU A 73 -17.70 14.12 -17.29
C LEU A 73 -18.07 12.78 -16.65
N PHE A 74 -19.25 12.26 -16.98
CA PHE A 74 -19.78 11.04 -16.38
C PHE A 74 -20.75 10.34 -17.33
N ALA A 75 -20.72 9.01 -17.32
CA ALA A 75 -21.74 8.16 -17.90
C ALA A 75 -22.11 7.09 -16.87
N GLY A 76 -23.39 6.79 -16.74
CA GLY A 76 -23.85 5.86 -15.70
C GLY A 76 -25.27 5.39 -15.91
N ARG A 77 -25.76 4.62 -14.93
CA ARG A 77 -27.13 4.10 -14.90
C ARG A 77 -27.87 4.58 -13.67
N VAL A 78 -29.15 4.87 -13.80
CA VAL A 78 -30.02 5.25 -12.67
C VAL A 78 -30.27 4.01 -11.79
N PHE A 79 -29.79 4.04 -10.55
CA PHE A 79 -29.98 2.97 -9.56
C PHE A 79 -31.04 3.31 -8.51
N MET A 80 -31.26 4.61 -8.27
CA MET A 80 -32.23 5.06 -7.28
C MET A 80 -33.08 6.18 -7.85
N GLN A 81 -34.31 6.19 -7.37
CA GLN A 81 -35.32 7.18 -7.64
C GLN A 81 -36.10 7.37 -6.34
N ASP A 82 -36.18 8.60 -5.86
CA ASP A 82 -36.95 8.95 -4.67
C ASP A 82 -37.89 10.13 -4.93
N ARG A 83 -39.07 10.09 -4.32
CA ARG A 83 -40.07 11.16 -4.41
C ARG A 83 -40.94 11.19 -3.17
N LYS A 84 -40.87 12.29 -2.43
CA LYS A 84 -41.78 12.58 -1.32
C LYS A 84 -43.16 12.97 -1.82
N SER A 85 -44.22 12.53 -1.13
CA SER A 85 -45.60 12.92 -1.46
C SER A 85 -45.74 14.44 -1.43
N ARG A 86 -46.44 15.01 -2.43
CA ARG A 86 -46.65 16.47 -2.60
C ARG A 86 -45.37 17.28 -2.84
N SER A 87 -44.22 16.64 -3.04
CA SER A 87 -43.00 17.33 -3.49
C SER A 87 -43.19 17.88 -4.90
N THR A 88 -42.55 19.02 -5.18
CA THR A 88 -42.39 19.58 -6.53
C THR A 88 -41.06 19.17 -7.16
N SER A 89 -40.37 18.20 -6.59
CA SER A 89 -39.13 17.64 -7.07
C SER A 89 -39.08 16.12 -6.95
N MET A 90 -38.17 15.53 -7.71
CA MET A 90 -37.89 14.10 -7.72
C MET A 90 -36.38 13.89 -7.82
N GLU A 91 -35.85 12.97 -7.03
CA GLU A 91 -34.41 12.77 -6.85
C GLU A 91 -33.97 11.45 -7.47
N PHE A 92 -32.79 11.45 -8.07
CA PHE A 92 -32.22 10.28 -8.73
C PHE A 92 -30.76 10.13 -8.36
N VAL A 93 -30.29 8.88 -8.33
CA VAL A 93 -28.87 8.56 -8.20
C VAL A 93 -28.48 7.63 -9.33
N ALA A 94 -27.45 8.04 -10.07
CA ALA A 94 -26.79 7.22 -11.07
C ALA A 94 -25.35 6.89 -10.65
N TYR A 95 -24.90 5.70 -11.00
CA TYR A 95 -23.51 5.25 -10.81
C TYR A 95 -22.88 4.89 -12.15
N ASP A 96 -21.57 5.09 -12.26
CA ASP A 96 -20.79 4.55 -13.38
C ASP A 96 -20.72 3.01 -13.31
N ASN A 97 -20.14 2.38 -14.33
CA ASN A 97 -20.12 0.92 -14.43
C ASN A 97 -19.24 0.23 -13.36
N LEU A 98 -18.40 0.96 -12.63
CA LEU A 98 -17.57 0.38 -11.57
C LEU A 98 -18.43 -0.11 -10.40
N ILE A 99 -19.66 0.42 -10.26
CA ILE A 99 -20.66 -0.07 -9.30
C ILE A 99 -20.93 -1.58 -9.43
N TYR A 100 -20.84 -2.13 -10.64
CA TYR A 100 -21.06 -3.57 -10.86
C TYR A 100 -19.94 -4.41 -10.25
N LEU A 101 -18.70 -3.92 -10.28
CA LEU A 101 -17.58 -4.55 -9.59
C LEU A 101 -17.77 -4.51 -8.06
N SER A 102 -18.35 -3.44 -7.54
CA SER A 102 -18.61 -3.28 -6.10
C SER A 102 -19.72 -4.15 -5.54
N LYS A 103 -20.69 -4.52 -6.39
CA LYS A 103 -21.89 -5.27 -5.97
C LYS A 103 -21.83 -6.74 -6.33
N SER A 104 -20.98 -7.14 -7.26
CA SER A 104 -20.91 -8.52 -7.76
C SER A 104 -19.72 -9.24 -7.14
N HIS A 105 -20.00 -10.37 -6.49
CA HIS A 105 -18.99 -11.17 -5.80
C HIS A 105 -18.49 -12.30 -6.69
N MET A 106 -17.23 -12.70 -6.49
CA MET A 106 -16.65 -13.87 -7.12
C MET A 106 -15.71 -14.62 -6.17
N THR A 107 -15.53 -15.91 -6.46
CA THR A 107 -14.46 -16.73 -5.87
C THR A 107 -13.50 -17.12 -6.99
N CYS A 108 -12.24 -16.76 -6.87
CA CYS A 108 -11.22 -16.94 -7.89
C CYS A 108 -9.87 -17.28 -7.25
N LYS A 109 -9.07 -18.08 -7.94
CA LYS A 109 -7.66 -18.31 -7.58
C LYS A 109 -6.79 -17.64 -8.63
N PHE A 110 -5.95 -16.70 -8.20
CA PHE A 110 -5.03 -15.99 -9.09
C PHE A 110 -3.59 -16.47 -8.91
N ASP A 111 -2.86 -16.51 -10.02
CA ASP A 111 -1.40 -16.70 -10.07
C ASP A 111 -0.85 -15.98 -11.31
N HIS A 112 -1.23 -14.71 -11.48
CA HIS A 112 -1.05 -13.93 -12.70
C HIS A 112 -0.55 -12.49 -12.40
N PRO A 113 -0.04 -11.76 -13.41
CA PRO A 113 0.18 -10.33 -13.29
C PRO A 113 -1.08 -9.58 -12.85
N VAL A 114 -0.93 -8.51 -12.06
CA VAL A 114 -2.04 -7.66 -11.59
C VAL A 114 -2.88 -7.13 -12.76
N ARG A 115 -2.24 -6.75 -13.87
CA ARG A 115 -2.91 -6.33 -15.11
C ARG A 115 -3.92 -7.38 -15.61
N ASP A 116 -3.52 -8.65 -15.62
CA ASP A 116 -4.34 -9.75 -16.11
C ASP A 116 -5.48 -10.07 -15.15
N ILE A 117 -5.26 -9.89 -13.85
CA ILE A 117 -6.30 -10.04 -12.82
C ILE A 117 -7.37 -8.97 -13.00
N ILE A 118 -6.98 -7.70 -13.12
CA ILE A 118 -7.92 -6.59 -13.35
C ILE A 118 -8.73 -6.86 -14.63
N THR A 119 -8.05 -7.28 -15.70
CA THR A 119 -8.69 -7.64 -16.98
C THR A 119 -9.70 -8.78 -16.80
N SER A 120 -9.33 -9.84 -16.09
CA SER A 120 -10.19 -11.00 -15.84
C SER A 120 -11.42 -10.64 -15.01
N VAL A 121 -11.24 -9.88 -13.92
CA VAL A 121 -12.33 -9.41 -13.05
C VAL A 121 -13.31 -8.53 -13.84
N CYS A 122 -12.79 -7.58 -14.61
CA CYS A 122 -13.59 -6.70 -15.46
C CYS A 122 -14.44 -7.51 -16.46
N ASN A 123 -13.80 -8.42 -17.21
CA ASN A 123 -14.48 -9.23 -18.22
C ASN A 123 -15.56 -10.15 -17.61
N ASN A 124 -15.27 -10.78 -16.47
CA ASN A 124 -16.21 -11.67 -15.79
C ASN A 124 -17.46 -10.92 -15.29
N LEU A 125 -17.32 -9.63 -14.95
CA LEU A 125 -18.40 -8.81 -14.41
C LEU A 125 -18.98 -7.80 -15.43
N GLY A 126 -18.59 -7.91 -16.70
CA GLY A 126 -19.14 -7.09 -17.79
C GLY A 126 -18.72 -5.62 -17.77
N VAL A 127 -17.55 -5.31 -17.21
CA VAL A 127 -16.91 -3.99 -17.29
C VAL A 127 -15.81 -4.04 -18.33
N THR A 128 -15.73 -3.04 -19.20
CA THR A 128 -14.68 -2.97 -20.23
C THR A 128 -13.37 -2.46 -19.60
N PRO A 129 -12.25 -3.21 -19.66
CA PRO A 129 -10.96 -2.68 -19.27
C PRO A 129 -10.46 -1.61 -20.25
N GLY A 130 -9.78 -0.59 -19.74
CA GLY A 130 -9.22 0.53 -20.50
C GLY A 130 -7.70 0.57 -20.44
N ASP A 131 -7.14 1.71 -20.06
CA ASP A 131 -5.69 1.88 -19.93
C ASP A 131 -5.16 1.18 -18.68
N LEU A 132 -4.50 0.05 -18.91
CA LEU A 132 -3.75 -0.72 -17.92
C LEU A 132 -2.26 -0.76 -18.27
N SER A 133 -1.75 0.23 -19.01
CA SER A 133 -0.39 0.24 -19.56
C SER A 133 0.73 0.38 -18.52
N CYS A 134 0.39 0.86 -17.32
CA CYS A 134 1.32 1.02 -16.20
C CYS A 134 2.15 -0.26 -15.95
N LYS A 135 3.48 -0.14 -16.03
CA LYS A 135 4.41 -1.26 -15.88
C LYS A 135 4.40 -1.88 -14.48
N ASP A 136 4.01 -1.11 -13.47
CA ASP A 136 3.92 -1.59 -12.09
C ASP A 136 2.88 -2.72 -11.95
N LEU A 137 1.92 -2.81 -12.89
CA LEU A 137 0.89 -3.85 -12.94
C LEU A 137 1.38 -5.20 -13.50
N ASP A 138 2.63 -5.29 -13.96
CA ASP A 138 3.24 -6.54 -14.43
C ASP A 138 3.69 -7.44 -13.26
N GLN A 139 3.63 -6.93 -12.03
CA GLN A 139 3.92 -7.68 -10.82
C GLN A 139 2.95 -8.84 -10.62
N LYS A 140 3.49 -9.96 -10.16
CA LYS A 140 2.72 -11.19 -9.94
C LYS A 140 1.94 -11.12 -8.64
N TYR A 141 0.65 -11.44 -8.71
CA TYR A 141 -0.23 -11.59 -7.56
C TYR A 141 -0.75 -13.02 -7.49
N LYS A 142 -0.65 -13.60 -6.30
CA LYS A 142 -0.96 -15.02 -6.05
C LYS A 142 -1.75 -15.15 -4.77
N GLU A 143 -3.06 -15.14 -4.89
CA GLU A 143 -3.97 -15.31 -3.76
C GLU A 143 -5.23 -16.08 -4.17
N ILE A 144 -5.93 -16.59 -3.15
CA ILE A 144 -7.29 -17.11 -3.29
C ILE A 144 -8.23 -16.03 -2.77
N GLU A 145 -9.04 -15.50 -3.67
CA GLU A 145 -10.10 -14.56 -3.33
C GLU A 145 -11.40 -15.33 -3.19
N ASP A 146 -11.93 -15.39 -1.97
CA ASP A 146 -13.17 -16.11 -1.69
C ASP A 146 -14.30 -15.15 -1.37
N ASN A 147 -15.38 -15.22 -2.15
CA ASN A 147 -16.59 -14.42 -2.01
C ASN A 147 -16.29 -12.93 -1.76
N LYS A 148 -15.44 -12.33 -2.60
CA LYS A 148 -15.15 -10.89 -2.57
C LYS A 148 -15.78 -10.17 -3.74
N ALA A 149 -16.15 -8.91 -3.53
CA ALA A 149 -16.58 -8.05 -4.62
C ALA A 149 -15.43 -7.85 -5.61
N GLY A 150 -15.73 -7.73 -6.90
CA GLY A 150 -14.72 -7.48 -7.94
C GLY A 150 -13.84 -6.25 -7.65
N SER A 151 -14.42 -5.19 -7.05
CA SER A 151 -13.64 -4.00 -6.67
C SER A 151 -12.67 -4.27 -5.51
N GLU A 152 -13.04 -5.15 -4.57
CA GLU A 152 -12.16 -5.54 -3.45
C GLU A 152 -10.98 -6.36 -3.95
N ILE A 153 -11.22 -7.29 -4.87
CA ILE A 153 -10.16 -8.08 -5.52
C ILE A 153 -9.16 -7.19 -6.24
N ILE A 154 -9.66 -6.20 -7.00
CA ILE A 154 -8.80 -5.22 -7.69
C ILE A 154 -8.01 -4.39 -6.66
N ALA A 155 -8.65 -3.96 -5.57
CA ALA A 155 -8.00 -3.20 -4.51
C ALA A 155 -6.88 -4.01 -3.82
N ASP A 156 -7.11 -5.28 -3.51
CA ASP A 156 -6.11 -6.16 -2.90
C ASP A 156 -4.92 -6.39 -3.83
N ALA A 157 -5.18 -6.62 -5.12
CA ALA A 157 -4.15 -6.74 -6.13
C ALA A 157 -3.30 -5.45 -6.25
N LEU A 158 -3.93 -4.28 -6.29
CA LEU A 158 -3.21 -2.98 -6.32
C LEU A 158 -2.50 -2.66 -5.01
N LYS A 159 -2.99 -3.13 -3.87
CA LYS A 159 -2.31 -3.02 -2.57
C LYS A 159 -1.00 -3.80 -2.57
N SER A 160 -0.95 -4.96 -3.23
CA SER A 160 0.31 -5.71 -3.41
C SER A 160 1.35 -4.92 -4.22
N VAL A 161 0.92 -4.18 -5.26
CA VAL A 161 1.78 -3.28 -6.04
C VAL A 161 2.23 -2.09 -5.19
N THR A 162 1.32 -1.50 -4.43
CA THR A 162 1.62 -0.38 -3.52
C THR A 162 2.68 -0.77 -2.48
N ALA A 163 2.62 -2.01 -1.97
CA ALA A 163 3.57 -2.50 -0.97
C ALA A 163 5.01 -2.60 -1.50
N THR A 164 5.20 -2.79 -2.81
CA THR A 164 6.51 -2.91 -3.44
C THR A 164 7.00 -1.60 -4.06
N THR A 165 6.11 -0.79 -4.64
CA THR A 165 6.48 0.47 -5.31
C THR A 165 6.42 1.69 -4.40
N HIS A 166 5.73 1.57 -3.26
CA HIS A 166 5.37 2.67 -2.35
C HIS A 166 4.50 3.76 -2.99
N LYS A 167 3.96 3.53 -4.19
CA LYS A 167 3.04 4.46 -4.85
C LYS A 167 1.59 4.03 -4.65
N ARG A 168 0.69 5.00 -4.56
CA ARG A 168 -0.76 4.72 -4.59
C ARG A 168 -1.26 4.56 -6.02
N TYR A 169 -2.26 3.71 -6.20
CA TYR A 169 -2.94 3.49 -7.47
C TYR A 169 -4.45 3.66 -7.28
N HIS A 170 -5.11 4.16 -8.32
CA HIS A 170 -6.56 4.36 -8.33
C HIS A 170 -7.16 3.80 -9.62
N VAL A 171 -8.36 3.24 -9.50
CA VAL A 171 -9.20 2.81 -10.62
C VAL A 171 -10.41 3.72 -10.77
N PHE A 172 -10.70 4.13 -12.00
CA PHE A 172 -11.88 4.94 -12.30
C PHE A 172 -12.44 4.57 -13.68
N MET A 173 -13.71 4.92 -13.91
CA MET A 173 -14.31 4.80 -15.24
C MET A 173 -13.98 6.03 -16.08
N HIS A 174 -13.05 5.89 -17.02
CA HIS A 174 -12.84 6.87 -18.07
C HIS A 174 -13.98 6.82 -19.09
N VAL A 175 -14.54 7.99 -19.44
CA VAL A 175 -15.58 8.12 -20.47
C VAL A 175 -14.93 8.55 -21.78
N ASP A 176 -15.03 7.70 -22.81
CA ASP A 176 -14.56 8.04 -24.14
C ASP A 176 -15.33 9.24 -24.70
N GLN A 177 -14.61 10.32 -25.00
CA GLN A 177 -15.22 11.58 -25.42
C GLN A 177 -15.99 11.45 -26.75
N LYS A 178 -15.61 10.51 -27.63
CA LYS A 178 -16.30 10.28 -28.91
C LYS A 178 -17.48 9.33 -28.74
N THR A 179 -17.27 8.16 -28.15
CA THR A 179 -18.28 7.09 -28.12
C THR A 179 -19.20 7.16 -26.90
N GLY A 180 -18.74 7.76 -25.79
CA GLY A 180 -19.41 7.70 -24.48
C GLY A 180 -19.28 6.33 -23.80
N GLU A 181 -18.48 5.43 -24.35
CA GLU A 181 -18.17 4.15 -23.72
C GLU A 181 -17.34 4.38 -22.45
N GLN A 182 -17.65 3.62 -21.41
CA GLN A 182 -16.90 3.65 -20.16
C GLN A 182 -15.86 2.53 -20.16
N LYS A 183 -14.62 2.88 -19.81
CA LYS A 183 -13.53 1.92 -19.65
C LYS A 183 -12.85 2.10 -18.30
N LEU A 184 -12.49 1.00 -17.65
CA LEU A 184 -11.80 1.03 -16.36
C LEU A 184 -10.32 1.24 -16.60
N ASP A 185 -9.82 2.40 -16.18
CA ASP A 185 -8.40 2.74 -16.26
C ASP A 185 -7.75 2.59 -14.88
N VAL A 186 -6.45 2.28 -14.86
CA VAL A 186 -5.62 2.33 -13.65
C VAL A 186 -4.60 3.44 -13.81
N VAL A 187 -4.53 4.34 -12.83
CA VAL A 187 -3.52 5.40 -12.80
C VAL A 187 -2.76 5.37 -11.48
N ALA A 188 -1.48 5.72 -11.52
CA ALA A 188 -0.77 6.07 -10.29
C ALA A 188 -1.40 7.36 -9.74
N ALA A 189 -1.87 7.31 -8.49
CA ALA A 189 -2.39 8.48 -7.82
C ALA A 189 -1.27 9.51 -7.65
N GLY A 190 -1.58 10.80 -7.79
CA GLY A 190 -0.57 11.84 -7.62
C GLY A 190 -0.38 12.79 -8.81
N ASN A 191 -1.02 12.53 -9.95
CA ASN A 191 -0.91 13.41 -11.12
C ASN A 191 -1.44 14.81 -10.77
N VAL A 192 -0.56 15.79 -10.80
CA VAL A 192 -0.88 17.17 -10.44
C VAL A 192 -1.70 17.79 -11.56
N ILE A 193 -2.82 18.41 -11.21
CA ILE A 193 -3.61 19.22 -12.13
C ILE A 193 -2.76 20.44 -12.52
N GLU A 194 -2.39 20.50 -13.79
CA GLU A 194 -1.60 21.59 -14.34
C GLU A 194 -2.41 22.89 -14.40
N ASP A 195 -1.72 24.03 -14.31
CA ASP A 195 -2.29 25.38 -14.43
C ASP A 195 -3.46 25.72 -13.47
N PHE A 196 -3.58 24.99 -12.35
CA PHE A 196 -4.59 25.24 -11.33
C PHE A 196 -4.02 25.19 -9.91
N VAL A 197 -4.29 26.25 -9.14
CA VAL A 197 -3.91 26.37 -7.73
C VAL A 197 -5.13 26.77 -6.93
N LEU A 198 -5.37 26.07 -5.83
CA LEU A 198 -6.37 26.44 -4.84
C LEU A 198 -5.78 27.49 -3.90
N ASN A 199 -6.36 28.68 -3.91
CA ASN A 199 -5.84 29.84 -3.20
C ASN A 199 -6.97 30.59 -2.48
N ASP A 200 -6.68 30.98 -1.23
CA ASP A 200 -7.58 31.68 -0.31
C ASP A 200 -8.12 33.02 -0.85
N ALA A 201 -7.33 33.74 -1.65
CA ALA A 201 -7.71 35.03 -2.23
C ALA A 201 -8.55 34.91 -3.51
N HIS A 202 -8.69 33.72 -4.10
CA HIS A 202 -9.23 33.57 -5.46
C HIS A 202 -10.40 32.61 -5.57
N ASN A 203 -10.25 31.37 -5.09
CA ASN A 203 -11.19 30.30 -5.42
C ASN A 203 -11.58 29.43 -4.22
N VAL A 204 -10.82 29.43 -3.13
CA VAL A 204 -11.19 28.73 -1.89
C VAL A 204 -12.19 29.57 -1.10
N THR A 205 -13.29 28.96 -0.68
CA THR A 205 -14.33 29.60 0.14
C THR A 205 -14.22 29.25 1.61
N SER A 206 -13.70 28.07 1.92
CA SER A 206 -13.38 27.64 3.28
C SER A 206 -12.40 26.48 3.27
N ALA A 207 -11.59 26.37 4.30
CA ALA A 207 -10.73 25.21 4.52
C ALA A 207 -10.83 24.73 5.97
N SER A 208 -10.56 23.45 6.17
CA SER A 208 -10.52 22.82 7.48
C SER A 208 -9.34 21.86 7.53
N HIS A 209 -8.50 22.01 8.55
CA HIS A 209 -7.44 21.07 8.87
C HIS A 209 -7.61 20.58 10.31
N SER A 210 -7.54 19.28 10.51
CA SER A 210 -7.63 18.66 11.83
C SER A 210 -6.56 17.60 12.01
N ALA A 211 -6.06 17.46 13.23
CA ALA A 211 -5.09 16.44 13.61
C ALA A 211 -5.57 15.73 14.89
N SER A 212 -5.46 14.40 14.94
CA SER A 212 -5.89 13.58 16.07
C SER A 212 -4.87 12.51 16.43
N ILE A 213 -4.75 12.21 17.72
CA ILE A 213 -4.00 11.08 18.26
C ILE A 213 -4.92 10.02 18.90
N GLU A 214 -6.23 10.14 18.74
CA GLU A 214 -7.22 9.25 19.36
C GLU A 214 -7.00 7.78 18.96
N ASP A 215 -6.65 7.55 17.69
CA ASP A 215 -6.32 6.24 17.15
C ASP A 215 -4.81 5.91 17.19
N MET A 216 -3.97 6.75 17.80
CA MET A 216 -2.52 6.55 17.80
C MET A 216 -2.14 5.22 18.49
N CYS A 217 -1.20 4.52 17.87
CA CYS A 217 -0.55 3.34 18.42
C CYS A 217 0.95 3.52 18.20
N ASN A 218 1.66 3.91 19.25
CA ASN A 218 3.10 4.21 19.20
C ASN A 218 3.95 3.07 19.78
N GLN A 219 3.32 2.00 20.28
CA GLN A 219 3.97 0.75 20.65
C GLN A 219 3.07 -0.45 20.36
N VAL A 220 3.66 -1.54 19.91
CA VAL A 220 2.99 -2.83 19.72
C VAL A 220 3.75 -3.89 20.48
N LEU A 221 3.15 -4.37 21.57
CA LEU A 221 3.68 -5.47 22.38
C LEU A 221 3.44 -6.78 21.65
N ILE A 222 4.45 -7.63 21.59
CA ILE A 222 4.36 -8.94 20.95
C ILE A 222 4.09 -10.00 22.02
N VAL A 223 3.03 -10.78 21.81
CA VAL A 223 2.70 -11.94 22.63
C VAL A 223 2.78 -13.22 21.81
N ASP A 224 3.11 -14.32 22.48
CA ASP A 224 3.13 -15.63 21.85
C ASP A 224 1.72 -16.15 21.49
N LYS A 225 1.66 -17.37 20.93
CA LYS A 225 0.39 -18.00 20.51
C LYS A 225 -0.55 -18.33 21.66
N ASP A 226 -0.06 -18.36 22.89
CA ASP A 226 -0.85 -18.60 24.08
C ASP A 226 -1.25 -17.28 24.76
N GLY A 227 -0.70 -16.15 24.28
CA GLY A 227 -0.96 -14.81 24.79
C GLY A 227 0.02 -14.36 25.88
N ASN A 228 1.12 -15.09 26.08
CA ASN A 228 2.15 -14.70 27.04
C ASN A 228 3.03 -13.58 26.47
N ASP A 229 3.43 -12.65 27.34
CA ASP A 229 4.35 -11.56 27.01
C ASP A 229 5.72 -12.12 26.63
N THR A 230 6.21 -11.71 25.44
CA THR A 230 7.55 -12.08 24.95
C THR A 230 8.62 -11.08 25.36
N HIS A 231 8.24 -9.99 26.01
CA HIS A 231 9.03 -8.79 26.28
C HIS A 231 9.60 -8.12 25.03
N ALA A 232 9.08 -8.47 23.85
CA ALA A 232 9.42 -7.84 22.59
C ALA A 232 8.34 -6.83 22.17
N SER A 233 8.76 -5.72 21.58
CA SER A 233 7.84 -4.72 21.04
C SER A 233 8.41 -4.02 19.81
N VAL A 234 7.51 -3.48 18.99
CA VAL A 234 7.85 -2.50 17.96
C VAL A 234 7.32 -1.15 18.44
N LYS A 235 8.17 -0.12 18.51
CA LYS A 235 7.80 1.17 19.13
C LYS A 235 8.40 2.38 18.45
N ASN A 236 7.78 3.53 18.67
CA ASN A 236 8.28 4.84 18.27
C ASN A 236 8.58 5.69 19.51
N GLU A 237 9.85 5.68 19.93
CA GLU A 237 10.32 6.35 21.15
C GLU A 237 10.06 7.86 21.16
N ALA A 238 10.17 8.52 19.99
CA ALA A 238 9.93 9.96 19.89
C ALA A 238 8.46 10.30 20.16
N ASP A 239 7.54 9.51 19.62
CA ASP A 239 6.10 9.69 19.82
C ASP A 239 5.69 9.30 21.24
N ILE A 240 6.26 8.24 21.83
CA ILE A 240 6.03 7.87 23.24
C ILE A 240 6.45 9.01 24.17
N LYS A 241 7.64 9.59 23.93
CA LYS A 241 8.14 10.72 24.73
C LYS A 241 7.23 11.95 24.63
N LYS A 242 6.61 12.18 23.47
CA LYS A 242 5.79 13.36 23.21
C LYS A 242 4.34 13.21 23.67
N TYR A 243 3.73 12.04 23.42
CA TYR A 243 2.28 11.82 23.58
C TYR A 243 1.93 10.82 24.69
N GLY A 244 2.92 10.16 25.30
CA GLY A 244 2.69 9.06 26.24
C GLY A 244 2.55 7.70 25.55
N LEU A 245 2.58 6.62 26.32
CA LEU A 245 2.48 5.25 25.79
C LEU A 245 1.05 4.92 25.37
N LEU A 246 0.85 4.66 24.07
CA LEU A 246 -0.40 4.18 23.50
C LEU A 246 -0.10 2.86 22.78
N GLN A 247 -0.51 1.76 23.41
CA GLN A 247 -0.05 0.42 23.05
C GLN A 247 -1.17 -0.47 22.49
N GLN A 248 -0.86 -1.23 21.42
CA GLN A 248 -1.61 -2.42 21.02
C GLN A 248 -0.82 -3.70 21.28
N VAL A 249 -1.50 -4.85 21.16
CA VAL A 249 -0.91 -6.18 21.32
C VAL A 249 -1.01 -6.93 19.99
N TYR A 250 0.13 -7.42 19.50
CA TYR A 250 0.22 -8.29 18.35
C TYR A 250 0.49 -9.72 18.82
N LYS A 251 -0.43 -10.62 18.48
CA LYS A 251 -0.26 -12.06 18.70
C LYS A 251 0.42 -12.68 17.48
N VAL A 252 1.50 -13.43 17.71
CA VAL A 252 2.29 -14.05 16.62
C VAL A 252 1.41 -14.88 15.68
N ASP A 253 1.53 -14.60 14.37
CA ASP A 253 0.90 -15.33 13.28
C ASP A 253 1.96 -16.12 12.49
N ASP A 254 1.68 -17.39 12.19
CA ASP A 254 2.60 -18.26 11.44
C ASP A 254 2.75 -17.87 9.97
N LYS A 255 1.81 -17.08 9.43
CA LYS A 255 1.77 -16.71 8.02
C LYS A 255 2.44 -15.37 7.74
N VAL A 256 2.66 -14.55 8.77
CA VAL A 256 3.16 -13.17 8.63
C VAL A 256 4.40 -13.01 9.50
N ALA A 257 5.45 -12.38 8.97
CA ALA A 257 6.63 -12.08 9.76
C ALA A 257 6.25 -11.19 10.96
N THR A 258 6.57 -11.60 12.18
CA THR A 258 6.12 -10.95 13.43
C THR A 258 6.39 -9.44 13.44
N GLN A 259 7.57 -9.00 13.00
CA GLN A 259 7.90 -7.58 12.92
C GLN A 259 7.01 -6.84 11.93
N GLN A 260 6.73 -7.42 10.76
CA GLN A 260 5.85 -6.84 9.74
C GLN A 260 4.42 -6.73 10.26
N GLY A 261 3.90 -7.80 10.87
CA GLY A 261 2.56 -7.82 11.45
C GLY A 261 2.40 -6.81 12.60
N ALA A 262 3.38 -6.74 13.50
CA ALA A 262 3.38 -5.77 14.60
C ALA A 262 3.54 -4.33 14.09
N ALA A 263 4.48 -4.07 13.17
CA ALA A 263 4.71 -2.73 12.62
C ALA A 263 3.48 -2.19 11.85
N ALA A 264 2.67 -3.07 11.24
CA ALA A 264 1.43 -2.69 10.57
C ALA A 264 0.34 -2.17 11.53
N LEU A 265 0.45 -2.44 12.84
CA LEU A 265 -0.48 -1.92 13.85
C LEU A 265 -0.08 -0.54 14.40
N LEU A 266 1.12 -0.05 14.07
CA LEU A 266 1.53 1.30 14.46
C LEU A 266 0.69 2.35 13.72
N LYS A 267 0.26 3.37 14.44
CA LYS A 267 -0.52 4.49 13.92
C LYS A 267 0.08 5.80 14.42
N LYS A 268 0.36 6.73 13.50
CA LYS A 268 0.85 8.08 13.80
C LYS A 268 -0.34 9.03 14.07
N VAL A 269 -0.04 10.32 14.23
CA VAL A 269 -1.05 11.37 14.21
C VAL A 269 -1.86 11.25 12.91
N SER A 270 -3.19 11.20 13.02
CA SER A 270 -4.08 11.26 11.86
C SER A 270 -4.31 12.72 11.51
N GLU A 271 -4.12 13.10 10.25
CA GLU A 271 -4.39 14.44 9.74
C GLU A 271 -5.50 14.36 8.69
N HIS A 272 -6.47 15.26 8.77
CA HIS A 272 -7.56 15.36 7.80
C HIS A 272 -7.68 16.80 7.33
N SER A 273 -7.54 16.98 6.02
CA SER A 273 -7.65 18.27 5.35
C SER A 273 -8.83 18.25 4.39
N SER A 274 -9.65 19.29 4.42
CA SER A 274 -10.72 19.49 3.45
C SER A 274 -10.85 20.96 3.07
N LEU A 275 -11.41 21.22 1.89
CA LEU A 275 -11.70 22.57 1.42
C LEU A 275 -12.99 22.62 0.62
N GLU A 276 -13.61 23.79 0.61
CA GLU A 276 -14.65 24.17 -0.32
C GLU A 276 -14.12 25.27 -1.25
N ALA A 277 -14.50 25.22 -2.51
CA ALA A 277 -14.02 26.16 -3.53
C ALA A 277 -15.03 26.35 -4.66
N VAL A 278 -14.80 27.39 -5.47
CA VAL A 278 -15.38 27.50 -6.82
C VAL A 278 -14.99 26.26 -7.62
N GLY A 279 -15.94 25.66 -8.31
CA GLY A 279 -15.76 24.37 -8.94
C GLY A 279 -14.80 24.39 -10.12
N ASN A 280 -13.94 23.36 -10.18
CA ASN A 280 -13.13 23.01 -11.34
C ASN A 280 -13.35 21.53 -11.67
N ILE A 281 -13.85 21.23 -12.87
CA ILE A 281 -14.21 19.87 -13.30
C ILE A 281 -13.03 18.88 -13.35
N GLN A 282 -11.78 19.35 -13.29
CA GLN A 282 -10.59 18.51 -13.25
C GLN A 282 -10.25 18.02 -11.83
N CYS A 283 -10.78 18.66 -10.79
CA CYS A 283 -10.50 18.34 -9.39
C CYS A 283 -11.26 17.10 -8.90
N ILE A 284 -10.92 15.93 -9.43
CA ILE A 284 -11.54 14.65 -9.09
C ILE A 284 -10.60 13.75 -8.28
N SER A 285 -11.16 12.88 -7.46
CA SER A 285 -10.43 11.90 -6.64
C SER A 285 -9.41 11.10 -7.46
N GLY A 286 -8.20 10.93 -6.93
CA GLY A 286 -7.06 10.27 -7.60
C GLY A 286 -6.06 11.23 -8.24
N TYR A 287 -6.49 12.44 -8.60
CA TYR A 287 -5.58 13.52 -9.01
C TYR A 287 -5.05 14.27 -7.81
N SER A 288 -4.06 15.12 -8.04
CA SER A 288 -3.47 15.98 -7.02
C SER A 288 -3.60 17.45 -7.38
N VAL A 289 -3.69 18.28 -6.36
CA VAL A 289 -3.89 19.73 -6.51
C VAL A 289 -2.91 20.48 -5.62
N THR A 290 -2.41 21.60 -6.13
CA THR A 290 -1.59 22.52 -5.35
C THR A 290 -2.50 23.45 -4.57
N VAL A 291 -2.29 23.52 -3.25
CA VAL A 291 -3.04 24.35 -2.32
C VAL A 291 -2.11 25.40 -1.72
N GLN A 292 -2.59 26.64 -1.71
CA GLN A 292 -1.99 27.82 -1.10
C GLN A 292 -3.07 28.51 -0.26
N GLU A 293 -3.43 27.87 0.83
CA GLU A 293 -4.40 28.36 1.81
C GLU A 293 -3.65 28.66 3.13
N GLU A 294 -4.23 29.46 4.04
CA GLU A 294 -3.59 29.84 5.30
C GLU A 294 -3.01 28.65 6.07
N GLN A 295 -3.80 27.59 6.25
CA GLN A 295 -3.45 26.42 7.06
C GLN A 295 -2.98 25.22 6.22
N ILE A 296 -3.32 25.18 4.93
CA ILE A 296 -3.05 24.04 4.05
C ILE A 296 -2.18 24.52 2.88
N LYS A 297 -0.90 24.13 2.87
CA LYS A 297 0.06 24.50 1.82
C LYS A 297 0.84 23.31 1.31
N GLY A 298 0.90 23.15 -0.01
CA GLY A 298 1.61 22.07 -0.66
C GLY A 298 0.79 21.41 -1.76
N THR A 299 1.26 20.25 -2.22
CA THR A 299 0.56 19.43 -3.20
C THR A 299 -0.06 18.23 -2.49
N PHE A 300 -1.37 18.08 -2.67
CA PHE A 300 -2.16 17.07 -1.98
C PHE A 300 -2.89 16.17 -2.97
N LEU A 301 -3.01 14.89 -2.63
CA LEU A 301 -3.88 13.95 -3.29
C LEU A 301 -5.33 14.26 -2.93
N ILE A 302 -6.20 14.34 -3.94
CA ILE A 302 -7.65 14.40 -3.74
C ILE A 302 -8.14 12.98 -3.46
N THR A 303 -8.56 12.72 -2.24
CA THR A 303 -9.08 11.40 -1.83
C THR A 303 -10.59 11.29 -2.03
N SER A 304 -11.31 12.41 -1.95
CA SER A 304 -12.72 12.50 -2.27
C SER A 304 -13.05 13.88 -2.85
N ASP A 305 -13.99 13.91 -3.78
CA ASP A 305 -14.52 15.12 -4.38
C ASP A 305 -16.06 15.08 -4.43
N SER A 306 -16.69 16.25 -4.32
CA SER A 306 -18.10 16.47 -4.63
C SER A 306 -18.25 17.80 -5.34
N HIS A 307 -18.77 17.77 -6.56
CA HIS A 307 -19.07 18.93 -7.39
C HIS A 307 -20.57 19.20 -7.37
N LYS A 308 -20.97 20.32 -6.77
CA LYS A 308 -22.37 20.75 -6.71
C LYS A 308 -22.64 21.81 -7.76
N ILE A 309 -23.67 21.58 -8.56
CA ILE A 309 -24.13 22.52 -9.58
C ILE A 309 -25.59 22.84 -9.30
N GLN A 310 -25.88 24.09 -8.96
CA GLN A 310 -27.25 24.56 -8.71
C GLN A 310 -27.35 26.05 -9.07
N ASN A 311 -28.47 26.48 -9.65
CA ASN A 311 -28.69 27.87 -10.05
C ASN A 311 -27.54 28.44 -10.92
N ASN A 312 -26.98 27.59 -11.79
CA ASN A 312 -25.83 27.91 -12.63
C ASN A 312 -24.53 28.26 -11.88
N VAL A 313 -24.43 27.93 -10.60
CA VAL A 313 -23.21 28.04 -9.78
C VAL A 313 -22.62 26.65 -9.61
N HIS A 314 -21.31 26.51 -9.88
CA HIS A 314 -20.55 25.29 -9.65
C HIS A 314 -19.60 25.51 -8.46
N THR A 315 -19.78 24.72 -7.41
CA THR A 315 -18.86 24.64 -6.27
C THR A 315 -18.32 23.23 -6.15
N MET A 316 -17.23 23.08 -5.41
CA MET A 316 -16.67 21.78 -5.08
C MET A 316 -16.23 21.68 -3.63
N SER A 317 -16.31 20.48 -3.07
CA SER A 317 -15.71 20.12 -1.80
C SER A 317 -14.71 19.00 -2.04
N LEU A 318 -13.49 19.16 -1.51
CA LEU A 318 -12.39 18.20 -1.66
C LEU A 318 -11.93 17.73 -0.29
N THR A 319 -11.71 16.43 -0.15
CA THR A 319 -10.93 15.83 0.93
C THR A 319 -9.53 15.56 0.41
N LEU A 320 -8.53 15.99 1.17
CA LEU A 320 -7.13 16.00 0.79
C LEU A 320 -6.30 15.12 1.71
N ASP A 321 -5.30 14.48 1.13
CA ASP A 321 -4.27 13.73 1.84
C ASP A 321 -2.89 14.04 1.24
N TYR A 322 -1.81 13.80 1.98
CA TYR A 322 -0.46 13.93 1.41
C TYR A 322 -0.27 12.94 0.26
N LEU A 323 0.68 13.17 -0.64
CA LEU A 323 0.95 12.26 -1.76
C LEU A 323 1.50 10.91 -1.29
N GLU A 324 2.51 10.97 -0.43
CA GLU A 324 3.12 9.80 0.17
C GLU A 324 2.38 9.45 1.47
N PRO A 325 1.92 8.20 1.65
CA PRO A 325 1.30 7.79 2.90
C PRO A 325 2.33 7.88 4.03
N THR A 326 1.93 8.41 5.18
CA THR A 326 2.81 8.44 6.36
C THR A 326 3.15 7.02 6.80
N ASN A 327 4.38 6.58 6.58
CA ASN A 327 4.83 5.27 7.06
C ASN A 327 5.11 5.34 8.58
N ALA A 328 4.19 4.80 9.37
CA ALA A 328 4.30 4.75 10.83
C ALA A 328 5.50 3.91 11.29
N ALA A 329 5.86 2.88 10.53
CA ALA A 329 6.95 1.96 10.82
C ALA A 329 8.35 2.51 10.45
N ALA A 330 8.44 3.54 9.61
CA ALA A 330 9.73 4.05 9.11
C ALA A 330 10.68 4.54 10.21
N THR A 331 10.14 4.99 11.35
CA THR A 331 10.91 5.47 12.52
C THR A 331 10.81 4.52 13.71
N ALA A 332 10.23 3.33 13.53
CA ALA A 332 10.01 2.39 14.61
C ALA A 332 11.27 1.58 14.91
N THR A 333 11.52 1.35 16.19
CA THR A 333 12.59 0.50 16.71
C THR A 333 12.01 -0.77 17.31
N VAL A 334 12.79 -1.84 17.25
CA VAL A 334 12.47 -3.09 17.95
C VAL A 334 13.17 -3.09 19.31
N ASP A 335 12.44 -3.47 20.34
CA ASP A 335 12.98 -3.73 21.68
C ASP A 335 12.64 -5.16 22.09
N GLY A 336 13.53 -5.81 22.83
CA GLY A 336 13.46 -7.23 23.18
C GLY A 336 13.93 -8.20 22.08
N ASN A 337 14.16 -9.46 22.49
CA ASN A 337 14.64 -10.53 21.60
C ASN A 337 13.45 -11.21 20.90
N MET A 338 13.11 -10.78 19.67
CA MET A 338 12.02 -11.41 18.92
C MET A 338 12.36 -12.85 18.57
N ASN A 339 11.64 -13.81 19.14
CA ASN A 339 11.73 -15.20 18.72
C ASN A 339 10.99 -15.36 17.38
N THR A 340 11.69 -15.14 16.27
CA THR A 340 11.17 -15.34 14.91
C THR A 340 11.11 -16.85 14.61
N THR A 341 10.04 -17.52 15.03
CA THR A 341 9.77 -18.89 14.57
C THR A 341 9.02 -18.87 13.24
N ASN A 342 9.70 -19.43 12.24
CA ASN A 342 9.20 -20.16 11.07
C ASN A 342 8.67 -19.37 9.86
N ASN A 343 9.54 -19.16 8.87
CA ASN A 343 9.30 -19.75 7.55
C ASN A 343 10.61 -20.04 6.81
N THR A 344 10.89 -21.32 6.61
CA THR A 344 11.92 -21.86 5.72
C THR A 344 11.59 -21.51 4.27
N GLY A 345 12.46 -20.70 3.66
CA GLY A 345 12.50 -20.44 2.22
C GLY A 345 13.65 -19.49 1.94
N MET A 346 14.45 -19.76 0.90
CA MET A 346 15.73 -19.14 0.52
C MET A 346 15.77 -17.59 0.42
N ASN A 347 14.72 -16.87 0.79
CA ASN A 347 14.51 -15.46 0.48
C ASN A 347 14.90 -14.49 1.60
N ASN A 348 15.58 -14.92 2.67
CA ASN A 348 16.05 -13.98 3.69
C ASN A 348 17.42 -14.27 4.34
N ILE A 349 18.28 -15.06 3.70
CA ILE A 349 19.65 -15.26 4.22
C ILE A 349 20.41 -13.94 4.22
N GLN A 350 20.31 -13.17 3.13
CA GLN A 350 21.05 -11.91 2.99
C GLN A 350 20.64 -10.87 4.04
N ALA A 351 19.34 -10.68 4.27
CA ALA A 351 18.89 -9.72 5.27
C ALA A 351 19.06 -10.25 6.70
N GLY A 352 19.08 -11.58 6.91
CA GLY A 352 19.48 -12.15 8.19
C GLY A 352 20.98 -11.99 8.51
N ILE A 353 21.87 -12.13 7.52
CA ILE A 353 23.30 -11.81 7.66
C ILE A 353 23.47 -10.32 8.00
N GLU A 354 22.77 -9.44 7.28
CA GLU A 354 22.85 -8.01 7.52
C GLU A 354 22.30 -7.63 8.90
N ALA A 355 21.14 -8.16 9.30
CA ALA A 355 20.59 -7.95 10.64
C ALA A 355 21.51 -8.47 11.75
N GLY A 356 22.06 -9.67 11.59
CA GLY A 356 23.03 -10.24 12.51
C GLY A 356 24.30 -9.42 12.61
N TYR A 357 24.82 -8.92 11.48
CA TYR A 357 25.96 -8.01 11.48
C TYR A 357 25.63 -6.71 12.20
N GLN A 358 24.51 -6.04 11.88
CA GLN A 358 24.12 -4.78 12.53
C GLN A 358 23.96 -4.91 14.06
N ALA A 359 23.47 -6.05 14.55
CA ALA A 359 23.32 -6.30 15.98
C ALA A 359 24.67 -6.41 16.73
N TRP A 360 25.73 -6.85 16.02
CA TRP A 360 27.01 -7.20 16.62
C TRP A 360 28.21 -6.40 16.10
N ALA A 361 28.03 -5.57 15.07
CA ALA A 361 29.08 -4.78 14.44
C ALA A 361 29.85 -3.95 15.47
N GLY A 362 31.18 -4.07 15.45
CA GLY A 362 32.06 -3.35 16.36
C GLY A 362 32.02 -3.82 17.83
N LYS A 363 31.18 -4.81 18.18
CA LYS A 363 31.16 -5.39 19.54
C LYS A 363 32.27 -6.43 19.70
N THR A 364 32.88 -6.43 20.87
CA THR A 364 33.81 -7.47 21.32
C THR A 364 33.03 -8.68 21.82
N MET A 365 33.41 -9.88 21.36
CA MET A 365 32.85 -11.14 21.85
C MET A 365 33.32 -11.43 23.29
N ASP A 366 32.58 -12.27 24.01
CA ASP A 366 32.89 -12.62 25.40
C ASP A 366 34.25 -13.35 25.48
N ASN A 367 34.59 -14.12 24.44
CA ASN A 367 35.89 -14.77 24.28
C ASN A 367 36.95 -13.90 23.56
N GLY A 368 36.69 -12.60 23.40
CA GLY A 368 37.64 -11.64 22.83
C GLY A 368 38.20 -12.06 21.47
N THR A 369 39.54 -12.06 21.35
CA THR A 369 40.23 -12.35 20.08
C THR A 369 40.05 -13.79 19.61
N ALA A 370 39.63 -14.71 20.50
CA ALA A 370 39.35 -16.11 20.21
C ALA A 370 37.85 -16.39 19.91
N GLY A 371 36.99 -15.36 19.91
CA GLY A 371 35.54 -15.49 19.76
C GLY A 371 35.01 -15.73 18.35
N CYS A 372 35.75 -16.39 17.45
CA CYS A 372 35.32 -16.56 16.06
C CYS A 372 34.07 -17.44 15.91
N ALA A 373 34.05 -18.62 16.54
CA ALA A 373 32.86 -19.48 16.56
C ALA A 373 31.69 -18.86 17.33
N GLU A 374 31.97 -18.12 18.41
CA GLU A 374 30.97 -17.36 19.15
C GLU A 374 30.31 -16.29 18.28
N ALA A 375 31.10 -15.50 17.55
CA ALA A 375 30.60 -14.47 16.65
C ALA A 375 29.78 -15.08 15.51
N VAL A 376 30.24 -16.17 14.91
CA VAL A 376 29.50 -16.89 13.86
C VAL A 376 28.16 -17.43 14.40
N GLY A 377 28.12 -17.98 15.61
CA GLY A 377 26.88 -18.39 16.25
C GLY A 377 25.93 -17.20 16.50
N LYS A 378 26.44 -16.13 17.12
CA LYS A 378 25.66 -14.93 17.47
C LYS A 378 25.10 -14.20 16.24
N VAL A 379 25.93 -13.96 15.23
CA VAL A 379 25.53 -13.33 13.95
C VAL A 379 24.65 -14.27 13.13
N GLY A 380 25.05 -15.54 13.03
CA GLY A 380 24.36 -16.54 12.21
C GLY A 380 23.00 -16.99 12.74
N SER A 381 22.75 -16.79 14.04
CA SER A 381 21.46 -17.11 14.69
C SER A 381 20.25 -16.40 14.07
N TRP A 382 20.48 -15.33 13.30
CA TRP A 382 19.47 -14.53 12.62
C TRP A 382 18.95 -15.18 11.33
N TYR A 383 19.64 -16.17 10.77
CA TYR A 383 19.22 -16.84 9.53
C TYR A 383 19.38 -18.36 9.52
N SER A 384 20.23 -18.94 10.38
CA SER A 384 20.49 -20.38 10.42
C SER A 384 20.01 -21.00 11.74
N PRO A 385 18.99 -21.88 11.71
CA PRO A 385 18.61 -22.73 12.84
C PRO A 385 19.79 -23.46 13.48
N PHE A 386 20.74 -23.97 12.68
CA PHE A 386 21.96 -24.58 13.20
C PHE A 386 22.78 -23.59 14.02
N LEU A 387 23.12 -22.42 13.46
CA LEU A 387 23.95 -21.43 14.18
C LEU A 387 23.23 -20.84 15.40
N LYS A 388 21.89 -20.75 15.34
CA LYS A 388 21.07 -20.41 16.51
C LYS A 388 21.24 -21.43 17.63
N LYS A 389 21.21 -22.73 17.29
CA LYS A 389 21.43 -23.81 18.25
C LYS A 389 22.86 -23.80 18.81
N GLU A 390 23.88 -23.60 17.97
CA GLU A 390 25.28 -23.48 18.39
C GLU A 390 25.46 -22.32 19.38
N CYS A 391 24.85 -21.16 19.08
CA CYS A 391 24.87 -20.00 19.97
C CYS A 391 24.18 -20.29 21.30
N GLN A 392 23.01 -20.94 21.29
CA GLN A 392 22.26 -21.30 22.50
C GLN A 392 22.99 -22.33 23.38
N ASN A 393 23.72 -23.24 22.75
CA ASN A 393 24.56 -24.22 23.42
C ASN A 393 25.88 -23.64 23.93
N GLY A 394 26.15 -22.36 23.66
CA GLY A 394 27.39 -21.69 24.07
C GLY A 394 28.64 -22.19 23.33
N VAL A 395 28.48 -22.68 22.10
CA VAL A 395 29.61 -23.17 21.30
C VAL A 395 30.50 -22.00 20.90
N CYS A 396 31.74 -22.01 21.41
CA CYS A 396 32.76 -20.99 21.17
C CYS A 396 34.06 -21.57 20.58
N TYR A 397 34.06 -22.86 20.23
CA TYR A 397 35.22 -23.57 19.67
C TYR A 397 34.89 -24.11 18.27
N VAL A 398 35.73 -23.79 17.28
CA VAL A 398 35.52 -24.18 15.87
C VAL A 398 35.45 -25.72 15.68
N PRO A 399 36.33 -26.54 16.28
CA PRO A 399 36.22 -28.00 16.20
C PRO A 399 34.87 -28.55 16.68
N THR A 400 34.25 -27.93 17.68
CA THR A 400 32.93 -28.34 18.17
C THR A 400 31.86 -28.05 17.12
N MET A 401 31.86 -26.84 16.55
CA MET A 401 30.91 -26.45 15.49
C MET A 401 31.05 -27.34 14.24
N VAL A 402 32.29 -27.68 13.85
CA VAL A 402 32.56 -28.61 12.74
C VAL A 402 32.04 -30.01 13.04
N LYS A 403 32.25 -30.51 14.26
CA LYS A 403 31.74 -31.81 14.71
C LYS A 403 30.20 -31.83 14.73
N ASP A 404 29.57 -30.78 15.21
CA ASP A 404 28.11 -30.68 15.35
C ASP A 404 27.42 -30.54 13.98
N ALA A 405 28.10 -29.94 13.00
CA ALA A 405 27.66 -29.90 11.61
C ALA A 405 27.63 -31.28 10.92
N GLY A 406 28.46 -32.22 11.35
CA GLY A 406 28.50 -33.58 10.82
C GLY A 406 28.64 -33.64 9.30
N ALA A 407 27.69 -34.32 8.64
CA ALA A 407 27.70 -34.51 7.18
C ALA A 407 27.53 -33.20 6.38
N ASN A 408 27.09 -32.11 7.02
CA ASN A 408 26.92 -30.80 6.38
C ASN A 408 28.23 -29.97 6.38
N CYS A 409 29.31 -30.50 6.97
CA CYS A 409 30.64 -29.95 6.83
C CYS A 409 31.36 -30.67 5.67
N ILE A 410 31.59 -29.97 4.57
CA ILE A 410 32.22 -30.49 3.35
C ILE A 410 33.60 -29.88 3.12
N PRO A 411 34.50 -30.52 2.36
CA PRO A 411 35.75 -29.91 1.93
C PRO A 411 35.50 -28.60 1.18
N PHE A 412 36.39 -27.61 1.37
CA PHE A 412 36.23 -26.31 0.73
C PHE A 412 36.34 -26.40 -0.79
N ASP A 413 35.35 -25.83 -1.45
CA ASP A 413 35.27 -25.66 -2.90
C ASP A 413 34.52 -24.35 -3.14
N CYS A 414 35.21 -23.36 -3.72
CA CYS A 414 34.66 -22.01 -3.89
C CYS A 414 33.39 -21.98 -4.74
N SER A 415 33.21 -22.95 -5.65
CA SER A 415 32.00 -23.06 -6.47
C SER A 415 30.76 -23.53 -5.69
N LYS A 416 30.96 -24.01 -4.46
CA LYS A 416 29.90 -24.52 -3.58
C LYS A 416 29.59 -23.59 -2.41
N VAL A 417 30.28 -22.45 -2.32
CA VAL A 417 30.03 -21.44 -1.29
C VAL A 417 28.78 -20.65 -1.66
N GLU A 418 27.84 -20.59 -0.72
CA GLU A 418 26.66 -19.74 -0.81
C GLU A 418 26.65 -18.74 0.33
N ALA A 419 25.95 -17.61 0.14
CA ALA A 419 25.75 -16.65 1.22
C ALA A 419 25.12 -17.37 2.42
N GLY A 420 25.64 -17.07 3.61
CA GLY A 420 25.21 -17.66 4.87
C GLY A 420 25.93 -18.95 5.25
N ASP A 421 26.73 -19.55 4.37
CA ASP A 421 27.62 -20.66 4.75
C ASP A 421 28.71 -20.19 5.73
N VAL A 422 29.18 -21.11 6.57
CA VAL A 422 30.36 -20.86 7.41
C VAL A 422 31.60 -21.42 6.72
N ILE A 423 32.59 -20.56 6.53
CA ILE A 423 33.90 -20.92 6.00
C ILE A 423 34.82 -21.23 7.16
N VAL A 424 35.44 -22.41 7.14
CA VAL A 424 36.39 -22.89 8.16
C VAL A 424 37.79 -22.83 7.58
N TYR A 425 38.75 -22.37 8.37
CA TYR A 425 40.14 -22.19 7.96
C TYR A 425 41.10 -23.07 8.75
N GLY A 426 42.23 -23.43 8.11
CA GLY A 426 43.29 -24.20 8.75
C GLY A 426 42.81 -25.59 9.19
N ASP A 427 43.30 -26.06 10.34
CA ASP A 427 42.83 -27.31 10.96
C ASP A 427 41.77 -26.99 12.04
N ASP A 428 40.68 -26.36 11.60
CA ASP A 428 39.61 -25.84 12.47
C ASP A 428 40.09 -24.68 13.36
N ASP A 429 40.94 -23.80 12.83
CA ASP A 429 41.57 -22.70 13.57
C ASP A 429 40.70 -21.43 13.62
N HIS A 430 39.90 -21.19 12.58
CA HIS A 430 39.09 -19.96 12.45
C HIS A 430 37.82 -20.18 11.62
N VAL A 431 36.82 -19.34 11.83
CA VAL A 431 35.56 -19.34 11.06
C VAL A 431 35.02 -17.95 10.78
N VAL A 432 34.38 -17.80 9.62
CA VAL A 432 33.58 -16.62 9.24
C VAL A 432 32.32 -17.03 8.49
N ILE A 433 31.34 -16.15 8.43
CA ILE A 433 30.14 -16.30 7.59
C ILE A 433 30.42 -15.71 6.21
N ALA A 434 30.19 -16.46 5.14
CA ALA A 434 30.19 -15.94 3.78
C ALA A 434 29.00 -14.98 3.58
N ALA A 435 29.28 -13.72 3.27
CA ALA A 435 28.26 -12.67 3.17
C ALA A 435 27.71 -12.45 1.75
N GLY A 436 28.36 -13.02 0.74
CA GLY A 436 27.97 -12.91 -0.66
C GLY A 436 28.85 -13.74 -1.60
N PRO A 437 28.43 -13.90 -2.87
CA PRO A 437 29.19 -14.64 -3.89
C PRO A 437 30.46 -13.89 -4.36
N ASP A 438 30.61 -12.63 -3.96
CA ASP A 438 31.75 -11.76 -4.25
C ASP A 438 32.99 -12.06 -3.37
N GLY A 439 32.88 -13.02 -2.45
CA GLY A 439 33.94 -13.33 -1.50
C GLY A 439 33.82 -12.58 -0.18
N SER A 440 32.82 -11.71 0.00
CA SER A 440 32.67 -10.95 1.23
C SER A 440 32.34 -11.84 2.44
N TYR A 441 32.66 -11.38 3.65
CA TYR A 441 32.40 -12.13 4.89
C TYR A 441 32.01 -11.26 6.08
N VAL A 442 31.40 -11.89 7.09
CA VAL A 442 31.20 -11.34 8.43
C VAL A 442 31.85 -12.28 9.45
N GLY A 443 32.64 -11.74 10.38
CA GLY A 443 33.35 -12.55 11.37
C GLY A 443 34.01 -11.73 12.48
N ASN A 444 34.62 -12.42 13.45
CA ASN A 444 35.38 -11.78 14.53
C ASN A 444 36.81 -11.51 14.09
N SER A 445 37.23 -10.24 14.07
CA SER A 445 38.61 -9.87 13.78
C SER A 445 39.47 -9.98 15.03
N SER A 446 40.44 -10.89 15.04
CA SER A 446 41.38 -11.02 16.17
C SER A 446 42.30 -9.81 16.34
N SER A 447 42.60 -9.05 15.28
CA SER A 447 43.43 -7.84 15.37
C SER A 447 42.66 -6.61 15.85
N GLN A 448 41.35 -6.53 15.56
CA GLN A 448 40.49 -5.43 15.99
C GLN A 448 39.67 -5.76 17.26
N ASN A 449 39.67 -7.05 17.66
CA ASN A 449 38.92 -7.58 18.79
C ASN A 449 37.42 -7.25 18.75
N CYS A 450 36.81 -7.33 17.56
CA CYS A 450 35.40 -7.04 17.34
C CYS A 450 34.86 -7.72 16.08
N VAL A 451 33.52 -7.75 15.94
CA VAL A 451 32.85 -8.23 14.73
C VAL A 451 32.98 -7.21 13.60
N VAL A 452 33.43 -7.68 12.44
CA VAL A 452 33.69 -6.88 11.24
C VAL A 452 33.06 -7.51 10.00
N LYS A 453 32.93 -6.69 8.95
CA LYS A 453 32.66 -7.14 7.57
C LYS A 453 33.92 -6.97 6.74
N GLY A 454 34.33 -8.02 6.03
CA GLY A 454 35.51 -8.01 5.16
C GLY A 454 35.15 -8.25 3.69
N GLY A 455 36.01 -7.78 2.79
CA GLY A 455 35.77 -7.84 1.35
C GLY A 455 36.10 -9.18 0.69
N SER A 456 36.98 -10.00 1.30
CA SER A 456 37.41 -11.28 0.75
C SER A 456 37.71 -12.28 1.87
N PHE A 457 36.99 -13.40 1.88
CA PHE A 457 37.24 -14.53 2.78
C PHE A 457 38.51 -15.30 2.41
N TYR A 458 39.23 -14.89 1.36
CA TYR A 458 40.59 -15.37 1.06
C TYR A 458 41.68 -14.56 1.78
N GLU A 459 41.35 -13.38 2.32
CA GLU A 459 42.31 -12.48 2.94
C GLU A 459 42.32 -12.64 4.47
N MET A 460 42.67 -13.84 4.94
CA MET A 460 42.60 -14.24 6.35
C MET A 460 43.99 -14.39 7.02
N GLY A 461 44.89 -13.42 6.80
CA GLY A 461 46.15 -13.32 7.54
C GLY A 461 47.10 -14.54 7.43
N GLY A 462 47.05 -15.27 6.32
CA GLY A 462 47.85 -16.49 6.08
C GLY A 462 47.13 -17.81 6.35
N LEU A 463 45.88 -17.76 6.84
CA LEU A 463 45.00 -18.91 6.93
C LEU A 463 44.22 -19.11 5.62
N TYR A 464 44.09 -20.37 5.20
CA TYR A 464 43.38 -20.76 3.98
C TYR A 464 42.08 -21.49 4.31
N PRO A 465 40.99 -21.26 3.56
CA PRO A 465 39.76 -22.04 3.69
C PRO A 465 40.01 -23.54 3.46
N THR A 466 39.51 -24.39 4.36
CA THR A 466 39.68 -25.85 4.30
C THR A 466 38.35 -26.60 4.29
N LYS A 467 37.30 -26.06 4.92
CA LYS A 467 35.95 -26.66 4.95
C LYS A 467 34.85 -25.61 4.77
N ILE A 468 33.66 -26.05 4.38
CA ILE A 468 32.42 -25.28 4.34
C ILE A 468 31.39 -26.01 5.20
N ILE A 469 30.77 -25.30 6.13
CA ILE A 469 29.56 -25.77 6.82
C ILE A 469 28.36 -25.18 6.09
N LYS A 470 27.48 -26.03 5.57
CA LYS A 470 26.32 -25.66 4.73
C LYS A 470 25.14 -25.11 5.54
N THR A 471 25.39 -24.06 6.32
CA THR A 471 24.41 -23.42 7.21
C THR A 471 23.29 -22.68 6.50
N SER A 472 23.46 -22.37 5.21
CA SER A 472 22.41 -21.79 4.35
C SER A 472 21.23 -22.75 4.08
N HIS A 473 21.39 -24.05 4.41
CA HIS A 473 20.40 -25.10 4.18
C HIS A 473 20.00 -25.87 5.45
N MET A 474 20.48 -25.45 6.63
CA MET A 474 20.32 -26.18 7.91
C MET A 474 19.51 -25.44 8.96
#